data_AF-A0A7K4AAE5-F1
#
_entry.id   AF-A0A7K4AAE5-F1
#
_cell.length_a   1.000
_cell.length_b   1.000
_cell.length_c   1.000
_cell.angle_alpha   90.00
_cell.angle_beta   90.00
_cell.angle_gamma   90.00
#
_symmetry.space_group_name_H-M   'P 1'
#
loop_
_entity.id
_entity.type
_entity.pdbx_description
1 polymer ?
#
loop_
_entity_poly.entity_id
_entity_poly.type
_entity_poly.pdbx_seq_one_letter_code
_entity_poly.pdbx_strand_id
1 'polypeptide(L)'
;MRAVGFCPGHITGLFYPCMHEDVLSSGSRGAGMCINLGAKSEVVINHHGEVRVSLKHGNGSTCVTKTAIMDMLPPGIGAYVNTSLELPMGCGFGMSAAGALSATIALSNLLNLPRQHAFEAAHRAEIINHGGLGDVAGLMAGGVEMRRREGIPPVGEVVRLADKLDLVACVVGPRMFTSTILESEGHAISRIGKRYHRKLLQNPTIDRFLELCREFAEDSGIITAPVRKALNELNNLGPCSMTMLGNSVFATGDLDEQERVLRKYGSTYRLHLDLEGPRIIHTE
;
A
#
# COMPACT_ATOMS: atom_id res chain seq x y z
N MET A 1 4.61 -22.72 17.92
CA MET A 1 5.54 -21.70 17.40
C MET A 1 4.74 -20.46 17.05
N ARG A 2 5.27 -19.29 17.41
CA ARG A 2 4.62 -17.99 17.29
C ARG A 2 5.60 -16.96 16.75
N ALA A 3 5.16 -16.12 15.83
CA ALA A 3 5.95 -14.99 15.36
C ALA A 3 5.06 -13.77 15.18
N VAL A 4 5.67 -12.60 15.26
CA VAL A 4 5.00 -11.33 15.00
C VAL A 4 5.75 -10.62 13.91
N GLY A 5 5.05 -10.38 12.80
CA GLY A 5 5.53 -9.58 11.69
C GLY A 5 4.92 -8.20 11.73
N PHE A 6 5.66 -7.25 11.17
CA PHE A 6 5.23 -5.90 10.89
C PHE A 6 5.37 -5.61 9.41
N CYS A 7 4.45 -4.84 8.85
CA CYS A 7 4.59 -4.27 7.52
C CYS A 7 4.12 -2.81 7.56
N PRO A 8 4.92 -1.87 7.05
CA PRO A 8 4.48 -0.48 6.90
C PRO A 8 3.27 -0.36 5.96
N GLY A 9 2.62 0.79 5.99
CA GLY A 9 1.61 1.18 5.01
C GLY A 9 2.25 1.69 3.72
N HIS A 10 1.45 1.84 2.68
CA HIS A 10 1.89 2.36 1.39
C HIS A 10 0.89 3.37 0.82
N ILE A 11 1.38 4.51 0.35
CA ILE A 11 0.59 5.51 -0.36
C ILE A 11 1.05 5.52 -1.82
N THR A 12 0.18 5.13 -2.74
CA THR A 12 0.43 5.34 -4.18
C THR A 12 0.12 6.80 -4.54
N GLY A 13 1.00 7.45 -5.30
CA GLY A 13 0.84 8.82 -5.77
C GLY A 13 0.45 8.91 -7.26
N LEU A 14 0.96 8.01 -8.10
CA LEU A 14 0.55 7.88 -9.50
C LEU A 14 0.76 6.44 -9.97
N PHE A 15 -0.10 5.94 -10.85
CA PHE A 15 -0.01 4.55 -11.31
C PHE A 15 -0.76 4.28 -12.61
N TYR A 16 -0.50 3.12 -13.20
CA TYR A 16 -1.40 2.44 -14.12
C TYR A 16 -1.30 0.90 -13.96
N PRO A 17 -2.43 0.19 -14.07
CA PRO A 17 -2.48 -1.27 -13.99
C PRO A 17 -1.86 -1.93 -15.23
N CYS A 18 -1.21 -3.09 -15.02
CA CYS A 18 -0.62 -3.95 -16.06
C CYS A 18 -0.92 -5.41 -15.71
N MET A 19 -1.90 -6.01 -16.40
CA MET A 19 -2.34 -7.38 -16.15
C MET A 19 -1.72 -8.33 -17.17
N HIS A 20 -1.36 -9.53 -16.71
CA HIS A 20 -0.77 -10.63 -17.47
C HIS A 20 -1.44 -11.95 -17.08
N GLU A 21 -1.28 -12.99 -17.89
CA GLU A 21 -1.79 -14.34 -17.56
C GLU A 21 -1.09 -14.91 -16.31
N ASP A 22 0.23 -14.72 -16.22
CA ASP A 22 0.97 -15.01 -14.99
C ASP A 22 0.71 -13.91 -13.95
N VAL A 23 0.22 -14.32 -12.78
CA VAL A 23 -0.11 -13.43 -11.66
C VAL A 23 1.14 -12.76 -11.10
N LEU A 24 2.30 -13.44 -11.09
CA LEU A 24 3.54 -12.84 -10.58
C LEU A 24 4.11 -11.77 -11.53
N SER A 25 3.81 -11.89 -12.81
CA SER A 25 4.09 -10.88 -13.83
C SER A 25 3.11 -9.71 -13.80
N SER A 26 1.90 -9.91 -13.29
CA SER A 26 0.89 -8.86 -13.14
C SER A 26 1.27 -7.86 -12.06
N GLY A 27 0.89 -6.60 -12.25
CA GLY A 27 1.03 -5.57 -11.23
C GLY A 27 0.70 -4.18 -11.74
N SER A 28 1.36 -3.17 -11.19
CA SER A 28 1.26 -1.79 -11.68
C SER A 28 2.63 -1.17 -11.88
N ARG A 29 2.66 -0.18 -12.77
CA ARG A 29 3.78 0.75 -12.88
C ARG A 29 3.34 2.09 -12.32
N GLY A 30 4.25 2.81 -11.68
CA GLY A 30 3.89 4.00 -10.93
C GLY A 30 4.94 4.37 -9.89
N ALA A 31 4.54 5.18 -8.93
CA ALA A 31 5.36 5.62 -7.81
C ALA A 31 4.49 5.93 -6.59
N GLY A 32 5.07 5.90 -5.41
CA GLY A 32 4.40 5.98 -4.13
C GLY A 32 5.37 6.25 -2.98
N MET A 33 4.98 5.84 -1.79
CA MET A 33 5.80 5.96 -0.59
C MET A 33 5.41 4.93 0.46
N CYS A 34 6.41 4.29 1.04
CA CYS A 34 6.30 3.39 2.18
C CYS A 34 6.37 4.21 3.47
N ILE A 35 5.34 4.12 4.33
CA ILE A 35 5.15 4.97 5.51
C ILE A 35 5.26 4.19 6.83
N ASN A 36 5.73 4.84 7.88
CA ASN A 36 6.08 4.20 9.15
C ASN A 36 4.93 3.56 9.94
N LEU A 37 3.67 3.97 9.69
CA LEU A 37 2.49 3.32 10.29
C LEU A 37 1.97 2.23 9.36
N GLY A 38 1.57 1.09 9.91
CA GLY A 38 1.17 -0.06 9.11
C GLY A 38 0.39 -1.14 9.87
N ALA A 39 0.75 -2.40 9.63
CA ALA A 39 0.07 -3.58 10.14
C ALA A 39 1.02 -4.44 10.97
N LYS A 40 0.51 -4.97 12.07
CA LYS A 40 1.20 -5.94 12.94
C LYS A 40 0.39 -7.21 13.02
N SER A 41 0.95 -8.34 12.57
CA SER A 41 0.28 -9.64 12.59
C SER A 41 0.99 -10.61 13.49
N GLU A 42 0.25 -11.14 14.45
CA GLU A 42 0.66 -12.25 15.29
C GLU A 42 0.20 -13.55 14.66
N VAL A 43 1.12 -14.47 14.39
CA VAL A 43 0.88 -15.75 13.72
C VAL A 43 1.27 -16.90 14.61
N VAL A 44 0.37 -17.88 14.77
CA VAL A 44 0.61 -19.11 15.53
C VAL A 44 0.26 -20.31 14.65
N ILE A 45 1.22 -21.22 14.47
CA ILE A 45 1.01 -22.47 13.72
C ILE A 45 0.23 -23.48 14.57
N ASN A 46 -0.68 -24.24 13.93
CA ASN A 46 -1.36 -25.39 14.52
C ASN A 46 -1.26 -26.64 13.62
N HIS A 47 -1.45 -27.84 14.20
CA HIS A 47 -1.30 -29.13 13.51
C HIS A 47 -2.63 -29.83 13.19
N HIS A 48 -3.73 -29.07 13.14
CA HIS A 48 -5.06 -29.59 12.82
C HIS A 48 -5.65 -28.99 11.54
N GLY A 49 -4.81 -28.30 10.74
CA GLY A 49 -5.17 -27.76 9.44
C GLY A 49 -6.09 -26.53 9.45
N GLU A 50 -6.37 -25.94 10.61
CA GLU A 50 -7.33 -24.84 10.71
C GLU A 50 -6.70 -23.48 10.41
N VAL A 51 -7.32 -22.69 9.53
CA VAL A 51 -6.89 -21.31 9.24
C VAL A 51 -7.93 -20.31 9.74
N ARG A 52 -7.55 -19.48 10.72
CA ARG A 52 -8.36 -18.34 11.19
C ARG A 52 -7.58 -17.05 11.07
N VAL A 53 -8.21 -16.02 10.52
CA VAL A 53 -7.63 -14.68 10.39
C VAL A 53 -8.62 -13.65 10.93
N SER A 54 -8.17 -12.85 11.89
CA SER A 54 -8.95 -11.80 12.55
C SER A 54 -8.22 -10.45 12.58
N LEU A 55 -9.01 -9.39 12.76
CA LEU A 55 -8.51 -8.05 13.10
C LEU A 55 -8.73 -7.81 14.60
N LYS A 56 -7.71 -7.36 15.34
CA LYS A 56 -7.82 -7.06 16.78
C LYS A 56 -8.79 -5.92 17.06
N HIS A 57 -8.78 -4.90 16.20
CA HIS A 57 -9.63 -3.72 16.34
C HIS A 57 -10.05 -3.24 14.94
N GLY A 58 -11.35 -2.93 14.78
CA GLY A 58 -11.92 -2.39 13.56
C GLY A 58 -12.63 -3.40 12.67
N ASN A 59 -13.26 -2.87 11.62
CA ASN A 59 -13.99 -3.65 10.62
C ASN A 59 -13.24 -3.58 9.28
N GLY A 60 -13.07 -4.72 8.62
CA GLY A 60 -12.32 -4.81 7.37
C GLY A 60 -12.33 -6.25 6.85
N SER A 61 -11.99 -6.42 5.57
CA SER A 61 -11.87 -7.76 5.00
C SER A 61 -10.52 -8.36 5.37
N THR A 62 -10.51 -9.62 5.76
CA THR A 62 -9.30 -10.42 5.98
C THR A 62 -9.03 -11.40 4.82
N CYS A 63 -9.78 -11.29 3.71
CA CYS A 63 -9.71 -12.24 2.60
C CYS A 63 -8.32 -12.33 1.96
N VAL A 64 -7.65 -11.19 1.75
CA VAL A 64 -6.28 -11.13 1.22
C VAL A 64 -5.32 -11.87 2.14
N THR A 65 -5.28 -11.51 3.43
CA THR A 65 -4.41 -12.16 4.42
C THR A 65 -4.70 -13.66 4.53
N LYS A 66 -5.98 -14.07 4.55
CA LYS A 66 -6.36 -15.49 4.59
C LYS A 66 -5.88 -16.24 3.36
N THR A 67 -6.08 -15.67 2.17
CA THR A 67 -5.62 -16.27 0.90
C THR A 67 -4.10 -16.42 0.90
N ALA A 68 -3.37 -15.38 1.31
CA ALA A 68 -1.91 -15.38 1.35
C ALA A 68 -1.35 -16.43 2.35
N ILE A 69 -2.00 -16.58 3.50
CA ILE A 69 -1.62 -17.58 4.51
C ILE A 69 -1.87 -19.01 4.01
N MET A 70 -3.04 -19.25 3.40
CA MET A 70 -3.38 -20.56 2.85
C MET A 70 -2.42 -20.98 1.72
N ASP A 71 -1.94 -20.02 0.92
CA ASP A 71 -0.99 -20.26 -0.18
C ASP A 71 0.39 -20.74 0.30
N MET A 72 0.77 -20.47 1.55
CA MET A 72 2.07 -20.87 2.12
C MET A 72 2.02 -22.11 3.01
N LEU A 73 0.84 -22.50 3.50
CA LEU A 73 0.71 -23.56 4.49
C LEU A 73 0.88 -24.95 3.84
N PRO A 74 1.73 -25.82 4.41
CA PRO A 74 1.82 -27.21 3.95
C PRO A 74 0.56 -28.00 4.35
N PRO A 75 0.28 -29.14 3.69
CA PRO A 75 -0.87 -29.98 4.00
C PRO A 75 -0.95 -30.38 5.48
N GLY A 76 -2.14 -30.26 6.08
CA GLY A 76 -2.40 -30.62 7.47
C GLY A 76 -1.95 -29.59 8.51
N ILE A 77 -1.26 -28.51 8.10
CA ILE A 77 -0.84 -27.43 8.98
C ILE A 77 -1.77 -26.23 8.82
N GLY A 78 -2.19 -25.66 9.95
CA GLY A 78 -3.03 -24.47 10.02
C GLY A 78 -2.30 -23.29 10.66
N ALA A 79 -2.95 -22.12 10.65
CA ALA A 79 -2.46 -20.94 11.34
C ALA A 79 -3.59 -20.08 11.90
N TYR A 80 -3.36 -19.53 13.09
CA TYR A 80 -4.17 -18.45 13.65
C TYR A 80 -3.42 -17.14 13.48
N VAL A 81 -4.07 -16.17 12.83
CA VAL A 81 -3.51 -14.86 12.52
C VAL A 81 -4.37 -13.78 13.14
N ASN A 82 -3.76 -12.93 13.95
CA ASN A 82 -4.44 -11.80 14.56
C ASN A 82 -3.70 -10.50 14.21
N THR A 83 -4.36 -9.62 13.46
CA THR A 83 -3.74 -8.43 12.88
C THR A 83 -4.26 -7.14 13.50
N SER A 84 -3.36 -6.22 13.84
CA SER A 84 -3.67 -4.84 14.22
C SER A 84 -3.26 -3.91 13.08
N LEU A 85 -4.11 -2.92 12.78
CA LEU A 85 -3.83 -1.89 11.78
C LEU A 85 -3.72 -0.53 12.47
N GLU A 86 -2.69 0.23 12.12
CA GLU A 86 -2.44 1.59 12.64
C GLU A 86 -3.08 2.66 11.75
N LEU A 87 -3.51 2.28 10.55
CA LEU A 87 -4.22 3.13 9.59
C LEU A 87 -5.51 2.44 9.11
N PRO A 88 -6.53 3.22 8.70
CA PRO A 88 -7.80 2.66 8.27
C PRO A 88 -7.71 1.96 6.91
N MET A 89 -8.40 0.83 6.80
CA MET A 89 -8.49 0.05 5.56
C MET A 89 -9.40 0.74 4.53
N GLY A 90 -8.98 0.73 3.26
CA GLY A 90 -9.76 1.31 2.16
C GLY A 90 -9.67 2.85 2.04
N CYS A 91 -8.68 3.44 2.70
CA CYS A 91 -8.37 4.87 2.66
C CYS A 91 -7.08 5.18 1.87
N GLY A 92 -6.60 4.27 1.00
CA GLY A 92 -5.43 4.51 0.15
C GLY A 92 -4.06 4.32 0.83
N PHE A 93 -4.01 3.64 1.99
CA PHE A 93 -2.78 3.36 2.75
C PHE A 93 -2.21 1.94 2.55
N GLY A 94 -2.71 1.18 1.57
CA GLY A 94 -2.20 -0.18 1.29
C GLY A 94 -2.39 -1.19 2.43
N MET A 95 -3.37 -0.99 3.32
CA MET A 95 -3.48 -1.77 4.56
C MET A 95 -3.86 -3.24 4.36
N SER A 96 -4.48 -3.61 3.23
CA SER A 96 -4.72 -5.02 2.90
C SER A 96 -3.41 -5.74 2.57
N ALA A 97 -2.58 -5.14 1.71
CA ALA A 97 -1.25 -5.64 1.39
C ALA A 97 -0.35 -5.67 2.63
N ALA A 98 -0.39 -4.61 3.45
CA ALA A 98 0.38 -4.57 4.70
C ALA A 98 -0.03 -5.69 5.66
N GLY A 99 -1.33 -5.90 5.88
CA GLY A 99 -1.83 -6.98 6.74
C GLY A 99 -1.52 -8.38 6.20
N ALA A 100 -1.49 -8.56 4.87
CA ALA A 100 -1.04 -9.80 4.26
C ALA A 100 0.46 -10.02 4.47
N LEU A 101 1.30 -9.01 4.19
CA LEU A 101 2.76 -9.10 4.30
C LEU A 101 3.24 -9.26 5.74
N SER A 102 2.65 -8.57 6.72
CA SER A 102 2.99 -8.76 8.12
C SER A 102 2.71 -10.20 8.56
N ALA A 103 1.65 -10.82 8.06
CA ALA A 103 1.30 -12.20 8.38
C ALA A 103 2.16 -13.22 7.62
N THR A 104 2.38 -13.03 6.31
CA THR A 104 3.17 -13.97 5.50
C THR A 104 4.64 -13.95 5.86
N ILE A 105 5.21 -12.80 6.23
CA ILE A 105 6.59 -12.72 6.73
C ILE A 105 6.74 -13.50 8.03
N ALA A 106 5.82 -13.30 8.99
CA ALA A 106 5.79 -14.06 10.23
C ALA A 106 5.67 -15.57 9.98
N LEU A 107 4.78 -15.98 9.07
CA LEU A 107 4.61 -17.38 8.71
C LEU A 107 5.85 -17.96 8.01
N SER A 108 6.46 -17.21 7.09
CA SER A 108 7.70 -17.59 6.39
C SER A 108 8.81 -17.91 7.39
N ASN A 109 8.95 -17.06 8.42
CA ASN A 109 9.92 -17.27 9.48
C ASN A 109 9.63 -18.55 10.28
N LEU A 110 8.37 -18.80 10.63
CA LEU A 110 7.96 -20.00 11.37
C LEU A 110 8.11 -21.30 10.57
N LEU A 111 7.96 -21.23 9.25
CA LEU A 111 8.15 -22.36 8.33
C LEU A 111 9.59 -22.49 7.82
N ASN A 112 10.50 -21.59 8.25
CA ASN A 112 11.87 -21.49 7.76
C ASN A 112 11.96 -21.40 6.21
N LEU A 113 11.04 -20.63 5.61
CA LEU A 113 10.97 -20.38 4.17
C LEU A 113 11.68 -19.08 3.80
N PRO A 114 12.23 -18.98 2.58
CA PRO A 114 12.79 -17.72 2.08
C PRO A 114 11.76 -16.61 2.09
N ARG A 115 12.18 -15.40 2.46
CA ARG A 115 11.33 -14.20 2.52
C ARG A 115 10.56 -13.93 1.23
N GLN A 116 11.13 -14.32 0.09
CA GLN A 116 10.49 -14.20 -1.22
C GLN A 116 9.12 -14.90 -1.30
N HIS A 117 8.94 -16.06 -0.64
CA HIS A 117 7.67 -16.77 -0.63
C HIS A 117 6.56 -15.95 0.05
N ALA A 118 6.91 -15.17 1.08
CA ALA A 118 5.98 -14.27 1.74
C ALA A 118 5.48 -13.15 0.82
N PHE A 119 6.39 -12.59 0.02
CA PHE A 119 6.06 -11.55 -0.95
C PHE A 119 5.18 -12.08 -2.08
N GLU A 120 5.53 -13.24 -2.63
CA GLU A 120 4.79 -13.89 -3.71
C GLU A 120 3.38 -14.29 -3.29
N ALA A 121 3.22 -14.87 -2.09
CA ALA A 121 1.91 -15.24 -1.57
C ALA A 121 1.02 -14.01 -1.33
N ALA A 122 1.58 -12.92 -0.76
CA ALA A 122 0.86 -11.68 -0.56
C ALA A 122 0.47 -11.02 -1.90
N HIS A 123 1.38 -11.01 -2.89
CA HIS A 123 1.14 -10.43 -4.21
C HIS A 123 0.03 -11.18 -4.97
N ARG A 124 0.11 -12.52 -5.00
CA ARG A 124 -0.96 -13.35 -5.57
C ARG A 124 -2.29 -13.08 -4.89
N ALA A 125 -2.31 -13.06 -3.56
CA ALA A 125 -3.53 -12.83 -2.79
C ALA A 125 -4.15 -11.46 -3.05
N GLU A 126 -3.35 -10.40 -3.16
CA GLU A 126 -3.82 -9.04 -3.50
C GLU A 126 -4.50 -9.01 -4.86
N ILE A 127 -3.89 -9.64 -5.88
CA ILE A 127 -4.44 -9.68 -7.24
C ILE A 127 -5.72 -10.52 -7.30
N ILE A 128 -5.70 -11.73 -6.74
CA ILE A 128 -6.85 -12.66 -6.73
C ILE A 128 -8.07 -12.05 -6.03
N ASN A 129 -7.85 -11.30 -4.96
CA ASN A 129 -8.91 -10.68 -4.17
C ASN A 129 -9.23 -9.23 -4.60
N HIS A 130 -8.68 -8.77 -5.73
CA HIS A 130 -8.87 -7.40 -6.25
C HIS A 130 -8.55 -6.30 -5.23
N GLY A 131 -7.53 -6.51 -4.39
CA GLY A 131 -7.06 -5.54 -3.41
C GLY A 131 -6.28 -4.39 -4.06
N GLY A 132 -5.17 -4.74 -4.70
CA GLY A 132 -4.19 -3.81 -5.25
C GLY A 132 -3.18 -4.52 -6.15
N LEU A 133 -2.48 -3.74 -6.97
CA LEU A 133 -1.57 -4.27 -8.00
C LEU A 133 -0.09 -3.92 -7.77
N GLY A 134 0.22 -3.05 -6.82
CA GLY A 134 1.60 -2.61 -6.64
C GLY A 134 1.96 -2.15 -5.25
N ASP A 135 1.10 -2.34 -4.26
CA ASP A 135 1.46 -2.05 -2.86
C ASP A 135 2.53 -3.04 -2.38
N VAL A 136 2.42 -4.33 -2.71
CA VAL A 136 3.45 -5.32 -2.35
C VAL A 136 4.82 -4.96 -2.93
N ALA A 137 4.88 -4.63 -4.23
CA ALA A 137 6.13 -4.20 -4.87
C ALA A 137 6.70 -2.93 -4.22
N GLY A 138 5.85 -1.96 -3.86
CA GLY A 138 6.30 -0.74 -3.20
C GLY A 138 6.81 -0.97 -1.78
N LEU A 139 6.10 -1.80 -1.01
CA LEU A 139 6.47 -2.20 0.35
C LEU A 139 7.77 -3.01 0.39
N MET A 140 8.06 -3.80 -0.65
CA MET A 140 9.36 -4.48 -0.80
C MET A 140 10.53 -3.50 -0.93
N ALA A 141 10.30 -2.36 -1.58
CA ALA A 141 11.35 -1.37 -1.85
C ALA A 141 11.60 -0.44 -0.67
N GLY A 142 10.56 -0.06 0.08
CA GLY A 142 10.66 0.98 1.11
C GLY A 142 10.97 2.37 0.55
N GLY A 143 10.90 3.40 1.40
CA GLY A 143 11.13 4.79 1.01
C GLY A 143 10.10 5.32 0.01
N VAL A 144 10.49 6.34 -0.77
CA VAL A 144 9.78 6.75 -2.00
C VAL A 144 10.28 5.87 -3.12
N GLU A 145 9.40 5.22 -3.85
CA GLU A 145 9.72 4.21 -4.85
C GLU A 145 9.16 4.54 -6.23
N MET A 146 9.69 3.87 -7.24
CA MET A 146 9.16 3.88 -8.59
C MET A 146 9.16 2.46 -9.13
N ARG A 147 7.97 1.96 -9.44
CA ARG A 147 7.71 0.69 -10.12
C ARG A 147 7.96 0.90 -11.62
N ARG A 148 9.16 0.55 -12.08
CA ARG A 148 9.62 0.67 -13.48
C ARG A 148 9.04 -0.42 -14.36
N ARG A 149 8.97 -1.63 -13.83
CA ARG A 149 8.37 -2.82 -14.45
C ARG A 149 7.41 -3.47 -13.45
N GLU A 150 6.22 -3.79 -13.94
CA GLU A 150 5.13 -4.44 -13.20
C GLU A 150 5.53 -5.85 -12.71
N GLY A 151 4.79 -6.35 -11.72
CA GLY A 151 5.16 -7.54 -10.96
C GLY A 151 6.02 -7.21 -9.75
N ILE A 152 6.48 -8.25 -9.06
CA ILE A 152 7.44 -8.14 -7.94
C ILE A 152 8.80 -8.69 -8.36
N PRO A 153 9.93 -8.19 -7.82
CA PRO A 153 11.23 -8.80 -8.07
C PRO A 153 11.21 -10.32 -7.84
N PRO A 154 11.86 -11.13 -8.70
CA PRO A 154 12.73 -10.72 -9.82
C PRO A 154 12.01 -10.39 -11.14
N VAL A 155 10.70 -10.66 -11.24
CA VAL A 155 9.92 -10.42 -12.46
C VAL A 155 9.67 -8.93 -12.67
N GLY A 156 9.28 -8.20 -11.63
CA GLY A 156 9.16 -6.74 -11.63
C GLY A 156 10.46 -6.02 -11.34
N GLU A 157 10.44 -4.69 -11.50
CA GLU A 157 11.54 -3.79 -11.15
C GLU A 157 10.98 -2.60 -10.39
N VAL A 158 11.42 -2.45 -9.15
CA VAL A 158 11.13 -1.30 -8.29
C VAL A 158 12.44 -0.67 -7.84
N VAL A 159 12.53 0.66 -7.95
CA VAL A 159 13.72 1.42 -7.55
C VAL A 159 13.33 2.45 -6.50
N ARG A 160 14.23 2.71 -5.56
CA ARG A 160 14.03 3.75 -4.55
C ARG A 160 14.52 5.10 -5.09
N LEU A 161 13.66 6.11 -4.99
CA LEU A 161 13.93 7.50 -5.39
C LEU A 161 14.47 8.34 -4.24
N ALA A 162 13.98 8.11 -3.02
CA ALA A 162 14.39 8.86 -1.84
C ALA A 162 14.21 8.06 -0.54
N ASP A 163 15.05 8.37 0.44
CA ASP A 163 15.07 7.75 1.77
C ASP A 163 14.54 8.68 2.88
N LYS A 164 14.17 9.92 2.55
CA LYS A 164 13.64 10.87 3.52
C LYS A 164 12.50 11.71 2.95
N LEU A 165 11.37 11.68 3.66
CA LEU A 165 10.22 12.56 3.45
C LEU A 165 9.35 12.47 4.70
N ASP A 166 8.99 13.64 5.25
CA ASP A 166 7.99 13.74 6.31
C ASP A 166 6.70 14.31 5.69
N LEU A 167 5.56 13.78 6.11
CA LEU A 167 4.26 14.16 5.55
C LEU A 167 3.15 14.10 6.59
N VAL A 168 2.06 14.81 6.29
CA VAL A 168 0.78 14.66 6.98
C VAL A 168 -0.20 14.02 6.01
N ALA A 169 -0.88 12.96 6.44
CA ALA A 169 -2.02 12.40 5.73
C ALA A 169 -3.32 12.68 6.46
N CYS A 170 -4.43 12.80 5.73
CA CYS A 170 -5.76 13.01 6.31
C CYS A 170 -6.81 12.18 5.58
N VAL A 171 -7.63 11.45 6.34
CA VAL A 171 -8.83 10.78 5.81
C VAL A 171 -9.97 11.77 5.80
N VAL A 172 -10.44 12.15 4.61
CA VAL A 172 -11.40 13.25 4.42
C VAL A 172 -12.78 12.78 3.97
N GLY A 173 -12.97 11.47 3.80
CA GLY A 173 -14.23 10.90 3.35
C GLY A 173 -14.30 9.38 3.54
N PRO A 174 -15.41 8.75 3.09
CA PRO A 174 -15.63 7.33 3.27
C PRO A 174 -14.67 6.48 2.44
N ARG A 175 -14.61 5.17 2.74
CA ARG A 175 -13.85 4.20 1.95
C ARG A 175 -14.21 4.25 0.47
N MET A 176 -13.18 4.10 -0.38
CA MET A 176 -13.34 3.83 -1.81
C MET A 176 -13.08 2.35 -2.10
N PHE A 177 -13.75 1.82 -3.13
CA PHE A 177 -13.51 0.45 -3.62
C PHE A 177 -12.64 0.51 -4.88
N THR A 178 -11.40 0.02 -4.76
CA THR A 178 -10.41 -0.02 -5.85
C THR A 178 -10.97 -0.65 -7.12
N SER A 179 -11.61 -1.81 -7.02
CA SER A 179 -12.18 -2.55 -8.15
C SER A 179 -13.21 -1.72 -8.92
N THR A 180 -14.15 -1.07 -8.21
CA THR A 180 -15.19 -0.24 -8.82
C THR A 180 -14.60 0.90 -9.65
N ILE A 181 -13.54 1.56 -9.15
CA ILE A 181 -12.89 2.66 -9.89
C ILE A 181 -12.15 2.13 -11.11
N LEU A 182 -11.45 0.99 -10.99
CA LEU A 182 -10.72 0.41 -12.10
C LEU A 182 -11.65 -0.14 -13.20
N GLU A 183 -12.82 -0.63 -12.83
CA GLU A 183 -13.86 -1.06 -13.77
C GLU A 183 -14.46 0.12 -14.55
N SER A 184 -14.71 1.26 -13.89
CA SER A 184 -15.32 2.43 -14.54
C SER A 184 -14.32 3.32 -15.28
N GLU A 185 -13.15 3.60 -14.69
CA GLU A 185 -12.19 4.61 -15.16
C GLU A 185 -10.86 4.01 -15.65
N GLY A 186 -10.71 2.68 -15.63
CA GLY A 186 -9.43 2.00 -15.84
C GLY A 186 -8.70 2.37 -17.14
N HIS A 187 -9.43 2.57 -18.24
CA HIS A 187 -8.84 2.99 -19.52
C HIS A 187 -8.28 4.43 -19.47
N ALA A 188 -9.02 5.36 -18.86
CA ALA A 188 -8.58 6.74 -18.71
C ALA A 188 -7.37 6.83 -17.78
N ILE A 189 -7.45 6.17 -16.62
CA ILE A 189 -6.36 6.03 -15.64
C ILE A 189 -5.12 5.43 -16.31
N SER A 190 -5.27 4.38 -17.11
CA SER A 190 -4.13 3.74 -17.78
C SER A 190 -3.41 4.68 -18.76
N ARG A 191 -4.17 5.43 -19.56
CA ARG A 191 -3.59 6.39 -20.51
C ARG A 191 -2.86 7.53 -19.79
N ILE A 192 -3.49 8.07 -18.75
CA ILE A 192 -2.95 9.18 -17.96
C ILE A 192 -1.73 8.69 -17.16
N GLY A 193 -1.83 7.54 -16.51
CA GLY A 193 -0.74 6.93 -15.76
C GLY A 193 0.48 6.65 -16.62
N LYS A 194 0.32 6.13 -17.84
CA LYS A 194 1.44 5.96 -18.80
C LYS A 194 2.13 7.29 -19.13
N ARG A 195 1.36 8.38 -19.28
CA ARG A 195 1.91 9.72 -19.52
C ARG A 195 2.73 10.21 -18.32
N TYR A 196 2.16 10.12 -17.12
CA TYR A 196 2.80 10.61 -15.89
C TYR A 196 4.02 9.78 -15.47
N HIS A 197 3.93 8.46 -15.60
CA HIS A 197 5.07 7.57 -15.37
C HIS A 197 6.22 7.84 -16.32
N ARG A 198 5.95 8.10 -17.61
CA ARG A 198 6.99 8.50 -18.57
C ARG A 198 7.66 9.82 -18.18
N LYS A 199 6.88 10.82 -17.73
CA LYS A 199 7.42 12.10 -17.22
C LYS A 199 8.36 11.85 -16.02
N LEU A 200 7.98 10.96 -15.09
CA LEU A 200 8.80 10.64 -13.92
C LEU A 200 10.07 9.87 -14.30
N LEU A 201 10.00 8.92 -15.24
CA LEU A 201 11.16 8.20 -15.74
C LEU A 201 12.23 9.13 -16.35
N GLN A 202 11.81 10.22 -16.99
CA GLN A 202 12.71 11.21 -17.59
C GLN A 202 13.44 12.08 -16.55
N ASN A 203 12.82 12.32 -15.39
CA ASN A 203 13.42 13.10 -14.30
C ASN A 203 13.00 12.50 -12.94
N PRO A 204 13.65 11.43 -12.49
CA PRO A 204 13.22 10.63 -11.34
C PRO A 204 13.69 11.26 -10.02
N THR A 205 13.17 12.44 -9.69
CA THR A 205 13.44 13.14 -8.42
C THR A 205 12.20 13.18 -7.53
N ILE A 206 12.40 13.40 -6.23
CA ILE A 206 11.29 13.51 -5.26
C ILE A 206 10.38 14.69 -5.56
N ASP A 207 10.94 15.86 -5.89
CA ASP A 207 10.16 17.06 -6.22
C ASP A 207 9.28 16.81 -7.45
N ARG A 208 9.85 16.16 -8.47
CA ARG A 208 9.11 15.82 -9.68
C ARG A 208 8.03 14.78 -9.40
N PHE A 209 8.31 13.80 -8.55
CA PHE A 209 7.30 12.83 -8.11
C PHE A 209 6.11 13.54 -7.43
N LEU A 210 6.36 14.41 -6.46
CA LEU A 210 5.32 15.12 -5.71
C LEU A 210 4.46 16.03 -6.62
N GLU A 211 5.10 16.75 -7.54
CA GLU A 211 4.40 17.55 -8.56
C GLU A 211 3.48 16.67 -9.42
N LEU A 212 4.02 15.57 -9.95
CA LEU A 212 3.28 14.65 -10.81
C LEU A 212 2.16 13.92 -10.07
N CYS A 213 2.26 13.71 -8.75
CA CYS A 213 1.14 13.18 -7.96
C CYS A 213 -0.07 14.10 -8.03
N ARG A 214 0.12 15.43 -7.90
CA ARG A 214 -1.01 16.37 -7.95
C ARG A 214 -1.58 16.48 -9.35
N GLU A 215 -0.72 16.63 -10.35
CA GLU A 215 -1.13 16.68 -11.76
C GLU A 215 -1.90 15.41 -12.18
N PHE A 216 -1.41 14.22 -11.77
CA PHE A 216 -2.10 12.95 -12.04
C PHE A 216 -3.49 12.90 -11.39
N ALA A 217 -3.60 13.32 -10.12
CA ALA A 217 -4.87 13.32 -9.41
C ALA A 217 -5.92 14.20 -10.11
N GLU A 218 -5.54 15.42 -10.51
CA GLU A 218 -6.44 16.34 -11.21
C GLU A 218 -6.83 15.82 -12.60
N ASP A 219 -5.87 15.30 -13.37
CA ASP A 219 -6.12 14.83 -14.73
C ASP A 219 -6.92 13.52 -14.79
N SER A 220 -6.74 12.64 -13.80
CA SER A 220 -7.35 11.30 -13.78
C SER A 220 -8.84 11.29 -13.51
N GLY A 221 -9.41 12.41 -13.04
CA GLY A 221 -10.83 12.54 -12.75
C GLY A 221 -11.30 11.82 -11.48
N ILE A 222 -10.39 11.18 -10.73
CA ILE A 222 -10.74 10.38 -9.55
C ILE A 222 -10.91 11.21 -8.27
N ILE A 223 -10.59 12.51 -8.31
CA ILE A 223 -10.76 13.42 -7.16
C ILE A 223 -12.24 13.57 -6.84
N THR A 224 -12.62 13.13 -5.65
CA THR A 224 -13.96 13.31 -5.10
C THR A 224 -14.15 14.71 -4.50
N ALA A 225 -15.40 15.10 -4.23
CA ALA A 225 -15.69 16.40 -3.65
C ALA A 225 -15.03 16.65 -2.27
N PRO A 226 -14.99 15.69 -1.31
CA PRO A 226 -14.26 15.88 -0.05
C PRO A 226 -12.76 16.05 -0.24
N VAL A 227 -12.16 15.26 -1.14
CA VAL A 227 -10.73 15.37 -1.49
C VAL A 227 -10.43 16.73 -2.10
N ARG A 228 -11.24 17.18 -3.07
CA ARG A 228 -11.06 18.50 -3.71
C ARG A 228 -11.10 19.65 -2.69
N LYS A 229 -12.02 19.61 -1.72
CA LYS A 229 -12.11 20.63 -0.67
C LYS A 229 -10.83 20.68 0.17
N ALA A 230 -10.34 19.53 0.63
CA ALA A 230 -9.12 19.47 1.43
C ALA A 230 -7.87 19.91 0.63
N LEU A 231 -7.75 19.48 -0.63
CA LEU A 231 -6.66 19.88 -1.51
C LEU A 231 -6.65 21.39 -1.80
N ASN A 232 -7.82 22.03 -1.87
CA ASN A 232 -7.91 23.47 -2.08
C ASN A 232 -7.40 24.28 -0.89
N GLU A 233 -7.64 23.84 0.34
CA GLU A 233 -7.11 24.50 1.55
C GLU A 233 -5.60 24.32 1.70
N LEU A 234 -5.05 23.23 1.16
CA LEU A 234 -3.61 22.98 1.13
C LEU A 234 -2.88 23.79 0.05
N ASN A 235 -3.60 24.45 -0.85
CA ASN A 235 -2.98 25.27 -1.89
C ASN A 235 -2.07 26.33 -1.25
N ASN A 236 -0.85 26.47 -1.78
CA ASN A 236 0.20 27.38 -1.29
C ASN A 236 0.85 26.98 0.05
N LEU A 237 0.49 25.86 0.68
CA LEU A 237 1.12 25.36 1.91
C LEU A 237 2.22 24.32 1.65
N GLY A 238 2.48 23.98 0.38
CA GLY A 238 3.48 23.00 -0.02
C GLY A 238 2.91 21.92 -0.95
N PRO A 239 3.74 20.96 -1.38
CA PRO A 239 3.27 19.86 -2.23
C PRO A 239 2.21 19.01 -1.52
N CYS A 240 1.12 18.74 -2.22
CA CYS A 240 0.04 17.90 -1.73
C CYS A 240 -0.67 17.17 -2.87
N SER A 241 -1.21 15.98 -2.59
CA SER A 241 -2.07 15.26 -3.53
C SER A 241 -3.03 14.32 -2.80
N MET A 242 -3.92 13.69 -3.56
CA MET A 242 -4.75 12.59 -3.13
C MET A 242 -3.89 11.33 -2.90
N THR A 243 -4.22 10.53 -1.90
CA THR A 243 -3.75 9.13 -1.82
C THR A 243 -4.53 8.32 -2.85
N MET A 244 -3.85 7.70 -3.81
CA MET A 244 -4.56 7.05 -4.91
C MET A 244 -5.53 5.97 -4.42
N LEU A 245 -6.75 6.00 -4.95
CA LEU A 245 -7.86 5.07 -4.62
C LEU A 245 -8.33 5.14 -3.15
N GLY A 246 -8.17 6.29 -2.49
CA GLY A 246 -8.77 6.57 -1.18
C GLY A 246 -9.29 8.00 -1.08
N ASN A 247 -10.34 8.23 -0.30
CA ASN A 247 -10.77 9.58 0.09
C ASN A 247 -9.83 10.13 1.17
N SER A 248 -8.57 10.26 0.83
CA SER A 248 -7.52 10.78 1.70
C SER A 248 -6.55 11.64 0.90
N VAL A 249 -5.90 12.56 1.59
CA VAL A 249 -4.89 13.45 1.02
C VAL A 249 -3.60 13.29 1.80
N PHE A 250 -2.49 13.60 1.17
CA PHE A 250 -1.20 13.77 1.82
C PHE A 250 -0.60 15.13 1.44
N ALA A 251 0.20 15.69 2.34
CA ALA A 251 0.93 16.94 2.14
C ALA A 251 2.30 16.89 2.81
N THR A 252 3.27 17.62 2.27
CA THR A 252 4.62 17.75 2.81
C THR A 252 5.09 19.22 2.74
N GLY A 253 6.05 19.61 3.56
CA GLY A 253 6.46 21.01 3.75
C GLY A 253 6.21 21.47 5.18
N ASP A 254 5.39 22.51 5.36
CA ASP A 254 5.01 23.01 6.70
C ASP A 254 3.96 22.08 7.33
N LEU A 255 4.44 21.01 7.97
CA LEU A 255 3.59 19.96 8.51
C LEU A 255 2.66 20.46 9.64
N ASP A 256 3.09 21.45 10.41
CA ASP A 256 2.30 22.00 11.53
C ASP A 256 1.07 22.73 11.00
N GLU A 257 1.26 23.60 10.00
CA GLU A 257 0.17 24.33 9.37
C GLU A 257 -0.74 23.41 8.55
N GLN A 258 -0.16 22.47 7.79
CA GLN A 258 -0.91 21.50 7.00
C GLN A 258 -1.79 20.61 7.88
N GLU A 259 -1.27 20.11 9.00
CA GLU A 259 -2.06 19.31 9.95
C GLU A 259 -3.18 20.13 10.59
N ARG A 260 -2.89 21.38 10.98
CA ARG A 260 -3.89 22.30 11.56
C ARG A 260 -5.06 22.52 10.60
N VAL A 261 -4.78 22.68 9.30
CA VAL A 261 -5.80 22.83 8.26
C VAL A 261 -6.58 21.52 8.07
N LEU A 262 -5.88 20.39 7.94
CA LEU A 262 -6.48 19.10 7.64
C LEU A 262 -7.35 18.50 8.76
N ARG A 263 -7.03 18.79 10.03
CA ARG A 263 -7.83 18.35 11.18
C ARG A 263 -9.31 18.78 11.13
N LYS A 264 -9.64 19.79 10.33
CA LYS A 264 -11.02 20.24 10.10
C LYS A 264 -11.83 19.26 9.23
N TYR A 265 -11.16 18.38 8.47
CA TYR A 265 -11.79 17.47 7.50
C TYR A 265 -11.87 16.02 7.98
N GLY A 266 -10.96 15.61 8.86
CA GLY A 266 -11.00 14.28 9.47
C GLY A 266 -9.73 13.90 10.22
N SER A 267 -9.55 12.60 10.42
CA SER A 267 -8.39 12.06 11.15
C SER A 267 -7.11 12.31 10.39
N THR A 268 -6.14 12.93 11.08
CA THR A 268 -4.81 13.25 10.55
C THR A 268 -3.75 12.33 11.13
N TYR A 269 -2.70 12.10 10.36
CA TYR A 269 -1.58 11.22 10.71
C TYR A 269 -0.28 11.90 10.31
N ARG A 270 0.65 12.07 11.25
CA ARG A 270 2.04 12.42 10.93
C ARG A 270 2.80 11.16 10.58
N LEU A 271 3.43 11.19 9.41
CA LEU A 271 4.10 10.04 8.84
C LEU A 271 5.51 10.44 8.40
N HIS A 272 6.40 9.47 8.43
CA HIS A 272 7.71 9.51 7.80
C HIS A 272 7.93 8.22 7.02
N LEU A 273 8.96 8.18 6.19
CA LEU A 273 9.24 7.00 5.38
C LEU A 273 9.73 5.82 6.22
N ASP A 274 9.27 4.61 5.86
CA ASP A 274 9.86 3.35 6.31
C ASP A 274 10.75 2.79 5.18
N LEU A 275 12.02 2.55 5.50
CA LEU A 275 13.04 2.11 4.52
C LEU A 275 13.28 0.60 4.53
N GLU A 276 12.75 -0.11 5.51
CA GLU A 276 12.98 -1.55 5.72
C GLU A 276 11.87 -2.39 5.09
N GLY A 277 10.65 -1.87 5.03
CA GLY A 277 9.50 -2.61 4.55
C GLY A 277 9.06 -3.67 5.57
N PRO A 278 8.47 -4.79 5.10
CA PRO A 278 8.02 -5.87 5.96
C PRO A 278 9.15 -6.46 6.82
N ARG A 279 8.90 -6.89 8.06
CA ARG A 279 9.95 -7.42 8.94
C ARG A 279 9.39 -8.25 10.07
N ILE A 280 10.22 -9.14 10.62
CA ILE A 280 9.92 -9.81 11.88
C ILE A 280 10.28 -8.87 13.01
N ILE A 281 9.35 -8.69 13.96
CA ILE A 281 9.59 -7.86 15.15
C ILE A 281 9.63 -8.68 16.43
N HIS A 282 9.19 -9.94 16.40
CA HIS A 282 9.26 -10.86 17.54
C HIS A 282 9.08 -12.33 17.09
N THR A 283 9.70 -13.28 17.79
CA THR A 283 9.57 -14.72 17.53
C THR A 283 9.71 -15.50 18.85
N GLU A 284 8.84 -16.50 19.04
CA GLU A 284 8.76 -17.40 20.20
C GLU A 284 8.42 -18.85 19.80
#